data_AF-A0A2D6TAM8-F1
#
_entry.id   AF-A0A2D6TAM8-F1
#
_cell.length_a   1.000
_cell.length_b   1.000
_cell.length_c   1.000
_cell.angle_alpha   90.00
_cell.angle_beta   90.00
_cell.angle_gamma   90.00
#
_symmetry.space_group_name_H-M   'P 1'
#
loop_
_entity.id
_entity.type
_entity.pdbx_description
1 polymer ?
#
loop_
_entity_poly.entity_id
_entity_poly.type
_entity_poly.pdbx_seq_one_letter_code
_entity_poly.pdbx_strand_id
1 'polypeptide(L)'
;MKISRILVPTLLVALALALAPQSRAAGSNGDDESSRQSTSRPAAASVVDRDYLAGKRAIAAKQWQRARGHLQQSAARRPASADTQNLLGYVFRQIGDLRSAFIHPPFPR
;
A
#
# COMPACT_ATOMS: atom_id res chain seq x y z
N MET A 1 12.09 -20.93 43.96
CA MET A 1 11.63 -21.34 42.62
C MET A 1 11.46 -20.10 41.75
N LYS A 2 12.20 -20.04 40.62
CA LYS A 2 11.75 -19.60 39.26
C LYS A 2 11.22 -18.14 39.12
N ILE A 3 11.63 -17.27 38.17
CA ILE A 3 12.31 -17.43 36.87
C ILE A 3 12.99 -16.10 36.49
N SER A 4 14.14 -16.22 35.84
CA SER A 4 15.06 -15.20 35.33
C SER A 4 14.57 -14.45 34.08
N ARG A 5 15.04 -13.19 33.95
CA ARG A 5 15.59 -12.51 32.75
C ARG A 5 14.82 -12.60 31.43
N ILE A 6 14.31 -11.46 30.96
CA ILE A 6 14.04 -11.24 29.53
C ILE A 6 14.82 -10.01 29.07
N LEU A 7 15.98 -10.30 28.49
CA LEU A 7 16.81 -9.40 27.71
C LEU A 7 16.07 -9.15 26.37
N VAL A 8 15.68 -7.92 26.09
CA VAL A 8 15.11 -7.54 24.78
C VAL A 8 16.28 -7.19 23.86
N PRO A 9 16.59 -7.96 22.80
CA PRO A 9 17.60 -7.54 21.85
C PRO A 9 16.99 -6.47 20.92
N THR A 10 17.39 -5.22 21.12
CA THR A 10 17.23 -4.14 20.14
C THR A 10 18.04 -4.47 18.89
N LEU A 11 17.36 -4.96 17.86
CA LEU A 11 17.91 -5.18 16.53
C LEU A 11 17.86 -3.86 15.74
N LEU A 12 18.99 -3.15 15.70
CA LEU A 12 19.23 -2.01 14.81
C LEU A 12 19.73 -2.52 13.46
N VAL A 13 18.86 -2.53 12.45
CA VAL A 13 19.29 -2.71 11.05
C VAL A 13 19.32 -1.33 10.40
N ALA A 14 20.52 -0.76 10.31
CA ALA A 14 20.81 0.38 9.46
C ALA A 14 21.31 -0.15 8.11
N LEU A 15 20.42 -0.29 7.13
CA LEU A 15 20.80 -0.57 5.75
C LEU A 15 20.82 0.76 4.97
N ALA A 16 21.98 1.41 4.98
CA ALA A 16 22.26 2.55 4.12
C ALA A 16 22.51 2.05 2.69
N LEU A 17 21.51 2.17 1.82
CA LEU A 17 21.65 1.86 0.41
C LEU A 17 22.18 3.11 -0.32
N ALA A 18 23.47 3.07 -0.66
CA ALA A 18 24.20 4.13 -1.32
C ALA A 18 23.70 4.39 -2.75
N LEU A 19 23.68 5.68 -3.06
CA LEU A 19 23.31 6.34 -4.30
C LEU A 19 24.38 6.14 -5.39
N ALA A 20 24.00 5.65 -6.58
CA ALA A 20 24.75 5.93 -7.82
C ALA A 20 23.85 5.83 -9.06
N PRO A 21 23.73 6.88 -9.88
CA PRO A 21 23.08 6.80 -11.19
C PRO A 21 24.09 6.30 -12.22
N GLN A 22 23.88 5.11 -12.77
CA GLN A 22 24.52 4.69 -14.02
C GLN A 22 23.47 4.67 -15.11
N SER A 23 23.40 5.76 -15.87
CA SER A 23 22.66 5.77 -17.13
C SER A 23 23.57 6.41 -18.18
N ARG A 24 24.29 5.54 -18.88
CA ARG A 24 24.79 5.84 -20.23
C ARG A 24 24.08 4.87 -21.15
N ALA A 25 23.12 5.37 -21.91
CA ALA A 25 22.57 4.66 -23.06
C ALA A 25 22.89 5.51 -24.28
N ALA A 26 23.95 5.10 -24.98
CA ALA A 26 24.17 5.46 -26.38
C ALA A 26 23.47 4.39 -27.22
N GLY A 27 22.60 4.82 -28.13
CA GLY A 27 21.85 3.99 -29.08
C GLY A 27 20.77 4.89 -29.66
N SER A 28 21.03 5.65 -30.72
CA SER A 28 21.14 5.22 -32.12
C SER A 28 19.88 4.52 -32.62
N ASN A 29 18.97 5.37 -33.10
CA ASN A 29 18.00 5.23 -34.19
C ASN A 29 17.39 3.85 -34.44
N GLY A 30 16.10 3.75 -34.08
CA GLY A 30 15.14 2.82 -34.63
C GLY A 30 13.78 3.51 -34.59
N ASP A 31 13.35 3.93 -35.76
CA ASP A 31 12.05 4.47 -36.16
C ASP A 31 10.85 3.58 -35.73
N ASP A 32 9.67 4.21 -35.74
CA ASP A 32 8.33 3.64 -35.60
C ASP A 32 7.81 3.30 -34.18
N GLU A 33 6.94 4.16 -33.64
CA GLU A 33 5.53 3.81 -33.39
C GLU A 33 4.77 4.95 -32.68
N SER A 34 3.87 5.58 -33.45
CA SER A 34 2.66 6.32 -33.08
C SER A 34 2.46 6.76 -31.61
N SER A 35 2.71 8.05 -31.37
CA SER A 35 1.95 8.97 -30.52
C SER A 35 1.04 8.35 -29.44
N ARG A 36 1.64 7.98 -28.30
CA ARG A 36 0.94 8.10 -27.00
C ARG A 36 1.36 9.42 -26.36
N GLN A 37 0.62 10.46 -26.71
CA GLN A 37 0.62 11.77 -26.05
C GLN A 37 0.33 11.55 -24.56
N SER A 38 1.38 11.27 -23.79
CA SER A 38 1.34 11.26 -22.34
C SER A 38 1.27 12.71 -21.90
N THR A 39 0.07 13.27 -21.92
CA THR A 39 -0.24 14.49 -21.19
C THR A 39 -0.07 14.15 -19.71
N SER A 40 1.12 14.42 -19.19
CA SER A 40 1.46 14.34 -17.78
C SER A 40 0.59 15.35 -17.05
N ARG A 41 -0.62 14.92 -16.69
CA ARG A 41 -1.45 15.57 -15.68
C ARG A 41 -0.55 15.72 -14.45
N PRO A 42 -0.43 16.92 -13.86
CA PRO A 42 0.44 17.11 -12.70
C PRO A 42 -0.03 16.09 -11.65
N ALA A 43 0.90 15.20 -11.26
CA ALA A 43 0.65 14.21 -10.24
C ALA A 43 0.24 14.99 -8.99
N ALA A 44 -1.06 15.02 -8.73
CA ALA A 44 -1.63 15.67 -7.56
C ALA A 44 -0.86 15.10 -6.37
N ALA A 45 -0.09 15.97 -5.70
CA ALA A 45 0.68 15.60 -4.53
C ALA A 45 -0.22 14.76 -3.63
N SER A 46 0.19 13.51 -3.38
CA SER A 46 -0.64 12.49 -2.79
C SER A 46 -1.02 12.89 -1.37
N VAL A 47 -2.21 13.48 -1.20
CA VAL A 47 -2.79 13.72 0.12
C VAL A 47 -2.86 12.36 0.82
N VAL A 48 -2.06 12.20 1.87
CA VAL A 48 -1.98 10.95 2.61
C VAL A 48 -3.33 10.73 3.31
N ASP A 49 -4.02 9.65 2.95
CA ASP A 49 -5.32 9.31 3.52
C ASP A 49 -5.15 8.91 5.01
N ARG A 50 -5.77 9.69 5.90
CA ARG A 50 -5.67 9.48 7.36
C ARG A 50 -6.29 8.15 7.80
N ASP A 51 -7.38 7.70 7.19
CA ASP A 51 -7.98 6.41 7.55
C ASP A 51 -7.19 5.24 6.98
N TYR A 52 -6.53 5.40 5.83
CA TYR A 52 -5.58 4.38 5.37
C TYR A 52 -4.48 4.14 6.41
N LEU A 53 -3.89 5.22 6.94
CA LEU A 53 -2.88 5.11 8.01
C LEU A 53 -3.45 4.53 9.31
N ALA A 54 -4.65 4.95 9.72
CA ALA A 54 -5.31 4.40 10.91
C ALA A 54 -5.61 2.91 10.75
N GLY A 55 -6.07 2.49 9.57
CA GLY A 55 -6.28 1.09 9.20
C GLY A 55 -5.00 0.26 9.31
N LYS A 56 -3.88 0.75 8.78
CA LYS A 56 -2.56 0.09 8.94
C LYS A 56 -2.15 -0.07 10.41
N ARG A 57 -2.36 0.95 11.24
CA ARG A 57 -2.06 0.86 12.69
C ARG A 57 -2.95 -0.16 13.39
N ALA A 58 -4.24 -0.20 13.05
CA ALA A 58 -5.17 -1.19 13.59
C ALA A 58 -4.81 -2.63 13.14
N ILE A 59 -4.36 -2.82 11.90
CA ILE A 59 -3.82 -4.10 11.41
C ILE A 59 -2.61 -4.54 12.26
N ALA A 60 -1.65 -3.64 12.48
CA ALA A 60 -0.47 -3.94 13.29
C ALA A 60 -0.84 -4.34 14.74
N ALA A 61 -1.90 -3.73 15.29
CA ALA A 61 -2.45 -4.07 16.59
C ALA A 61 -3.43 -5.27 16.57
N LYS A 62 -3.61 -5.95 15.42
CA LYS A 62 -4.58 -7.04 15.19
C LYS A 62 -6.03 -6.68 15.56
N GLN A 63 -6.37 -5.40 15.52
CA GLN A 63 -7.72 -4.89 15.79
C GLN A 63 -8.56 -4.95 14.52
N TRP A 64 -8.86 -6.16 14.04
CA TRP A 64 -9.40 -6.41 12.71
C TRP A 64 -10.69 -5.64 12.40
N GLN A 65 -11.63 -5.60 13.36
CA GLN A 65 -12.88 -4.87 13.17
C GLN A 65 -12.69 -3.35 13.04
N ARG A 66 -11.74 -2.78 13.79
CA ARG A 66 -11.37 -1.36 13.68
C ARG A 66 -10.64 -1.07 12.37
N ALA A 67 -9.74 -1.96 11.97
CA ALA A 67 -9.04 -1.87 10.69
C ALA A 67 -10.03 -1.84 9.51
N ARG A 68 -11.05 -2.72 9.53
CA ARG A 68 -12.12 -2.73 8.53
C ARG A 68 -12.81 -1.38 8.43
N GLY A 69 -13.24 -0.81 9.56
CA GLY A 69 -13.94 0.48 9.58
C GLY A 69 -13.11 1.61 8.97
N HIS A 70 -11.86 1.75 9.37
CA HIS A 70 -10.96 2.75 8.79
C HIS A 70 -10.73 2.52 7.28
N LEU A 71 -10.43 1.28 6.87
CA LEU A 71 -10.15 1.00 5.47
C LEU A 71 -11.40 1.16 4.57
N GLN A 72 -12.60 0.93 5.09
CA GLN A 72 -13.85 1.24 4.37
C GLN A 72 -14.01 2.74 4.14
N GLN A 73 -13.68 3.58 5.13
CA GLN A 73 -13.70 5.04 4.97
C GLN A 73 -12.65 5.52 3.94
N SER A 74 -11.45 4.92 3.97
CA SER A 74 -10.42 5.16 2.93
C SER A 74 -10.92 4.73 1.54
N ALA A 75 -11.59 3.57 1.43
CA ALA A 75 -12.09 3.06 0.16
C ALA A 75 -13.23 3.91 -0.40
N ALA A 76 -14.08 4.49 0.46
CA ALA A 76 -15.14 5.41 0.04
C ALA A 76 -14.57 6.69 -0.61
N ARG A 77 -13.44 7.22 -0.09
CA ARG A 77 -12.78 8.41 -0.66
C ARG A 77 -11.89 8.10 -1.86
N ARG A 78 -11.26 6.92 -1.86
CA ARG A 78 -10.32 6.48 -2.89
C ARG A 78 -10.72 5.11 -3.43
N PRO A 79 -11.86 5.01 -4.13
CA PRO A 79 -12.38 3.71 -4.60
C PRO A 79 -11.42 2.98 -5.55
N ALA A 80 -10.62 3.73 -6.32
CA ALA A 80 -9.61 3.21 -7.24
C ALA A 80 -8.25 2.89 -6.59
N SER A 81 -8.09 3.06 -5.27
CA SER A 81 -6.82 2.79 -4.60
C SER A 81 -6.59 1.30 -4.40
N ALA A 82 -5.72 0.72 -5.24
CA ALA A 82 -5.28 -0.66 -5.12
C ALA A 82 -4.76 -1.00 -3.70
N ASP A 83 -3.94 -0.12 -3.10
CA ASP A 83 -3.43 -0.32 -1.73
C ASP A 83 -4.55 -0.47 -0.69
N THR A 84 -5.58 0.36 -0.79
CA THR A 84 -6.71 0.32 0.15
C THR A 84 -7.50 -0.97 -0.04
N GLN A 85 -7.79 -1.33 -1.29
CA GLN A 85 -8.55 -2.54 -1.62
C GLN A 85 -7.80 -3.81 -1.19
N ASN A 86 -6.48 -3.87 -1.43
CA ASN A 86 -5.63 -4.98 -1.01
C ASN A 86 -5.63 -5.16 0.51
N LEU A 87 -5.47 -4.07 1.28
CA LEU A 87 -5.53 -4.15 2.74
C LEU A 87 -6.92 -4.51 3.25
N LEU A 88 -7.97 -3.99 2.62
CA LEU A 88 -9.34 -4.30 3.01
C LEU A 88 -9.66 -5.79 2.79
N GLY A 89 -9.26 -6.35 1.65
CA GLY A 89 -9.33 -7.79 1.37
C GLY A 89 -8.54 -8.62 2.39
N TYR A 90 -7.32 -8.19 2.73
CA TYR A 90 -6.52 -8.84 3.79
C TYR A 90 -7.25 -8.85 5.14
N VAL A 91 -7.83 -7.71 5.55
CA VAL A 91 -8.58 -7.61 6.82
C VAL A 91 -9.82 -8.50 6.82
N PHE A 92 -10.57 -8.56 5.72
CA PHE A 92 -11.72 -9.44 5.60
C PHE A 92 -11.35 -10.92 5.77
N ARG A 93 -10.20 -11.35 5.23
CA ARG A 93 -9.67 -12.71 5.45
C ARG A 93 -9.37 -12.99 6.93
N GLN A 94 -8.82 -12.01 7.67
CA GLN A 94 -8.54 -12.16 9.11
C GLN A 94 -9.81 -12.24 9.96
N ILE A 95 -10.91 -11.60 9.51
CA ILE A 95 -12.21 -11.66 10.18
C ILE A 95 -12.96 -12.96 9.85
N GLY A 96 -12.57 -13.67 8.79
CA GLY A 96 -13.28 -14.85 8.28
C GLY A 96 -14.43 -14.51 7.32
N ASP A 97 -14.62 -13.24 6.98
CA ASP A 97 -15.63 -12.79 6.02
C ASP A 97 -15.07 -12.81 4.59
N LEU A 98 -14.94 -14.01 4.03
CA LEU A 98 -14.36 -14.20 2.71
C LEU A 98 -15.25 -13.66 1.59
N ARG A 99 -16.57 -13.61 1.78
CA ARG A 99 -17.47 -13.05 0.76
C ARG A 99 -17.14 -11.58 0.51
N SER A 100 -17.00 -10.79 1.58
CA SER A 100 -16.66 -9.37 1.47
C SER A 100 -15.25 -9.12 0.89
N ALA A 101 -14.32 -10.08 1.01
CA ALA A 101 -12.97 -9.94 0.46
C ALA A 101 -12.93 -9.92 -1.09
N PHE A 102 -13.94 -10.50 -1.76
CA PHE A 102 -13.98 -10.63 -3.22
C PHE A 102 -14.98 -9.66 -3.88
N ILE A 103 -15.68 -8.82 -3.11
CA ILE A 103 -16.57 -7.81 -3.69
C ILE A 103 -15.73 -6.64 -4.17
N HIS A 104 -15.54 -6.55 -5.48
CA HIS A 104 -15.00 -5.37 -6.15
C HIS A 104 -16.18 -4.55 -6.73
N PRO A 105 -16.31 -3.25 -6.44
CA PRO A 105 -17.34 -2.42 -7.07
C PRO A 105 -17.12 -2.39 -8.59
N PRO A 106 -18.18 -2.33 -9.42
CA PRO A 106 -18.02 -2.30 -10.88
C PRO A 106 -17.17 -1.10 -11.29
N PHE A 107 -16.16 -1.33 -12.13
CA PHE A 107 -15.46 -0.22 -12.79
C PHE A 107 -16.48 0.52 -13.67
N PRO A 108 -16.64 1.85 -13.55
CA PRO A 108 -17.42 2.60 -14.51
C PRO A 108 -16.76 2.44 -15.90
N ARG A 109 -17.56 2.08 -16.90
CA ARG A 109 -17.13 2.01 -18.30
C ARG A 109 -16.93 3.41 -18.88
#